data_AF-A0A351V6F3-F1
#
_entry.id   AF-A0A351V6F3-F1
#
_cell.length_a   1.000
_cell.length_b   1.000
_cell.length_c   1.000
_cell.angle_alpha   90.00
_cell.angle_beta   90.00
_cell.angle_gamma   90.00
#
_symmetry.space_group_name_H-M   'P 1'
#
loop_
_entity.id
_entity.type
_entity.pdbx_description
1 polymer ?
#
loop_
_entity_poly.entity_id
_entity_poly.type
_entity_poly.pdbx_seq_one_letter_code
_entity_poly.pdbx_strand_id
1 'polypeptide(L)'
;NAKKMPMRAHENVEVFYKHLPTYNPQKTTGHKRIHSVRNYMREAGNGCYGAEDRHTVYDSTERYPRSVQKFGNGDQAKRFHVTQKPVSMCEYFILTYTNAGETVLDNCMGSASTGVACINTGRSFIGGEIEPETYKKAVERMRAAGGTVEEMEVEAN
;
A
#
# COMPACT_ATOMS: atom_id res chain seq x y z
N ASN A 1 27.59 -5.88 8.46
CA ASN A 1 27.31 -5.13 7.22
C ASN A 1 27.45 -3.61 7.33
N ALA A 2 27.26 -2.96 8.50
CA ALA A 2 27.43 -1.50 8.65
C ALA A 2 28.80 -0.94 8.24
N LYS A 3 29.86 -1.77 8.28
CA LYS A 3 31.20 -1.43 7.81
C LYS A 3 31.39 -1.53 6.28
N LYS A 4 30.41 -2.09 5.55
CA LYS A 4 30.46 -2.33 4.10
C LYS A 4 29.45 -1.50 3.31
N MET A 5 28.30 -1.18 3.92
CA MET A 5 27.28 -0.32 3.32
C MET A 5 26.44 0.37 4.39
N PRO A 6 25.80 1.50 4.07
CA PRO A 6 24.84 2.15 4.96
C PRO A 6 23.75 1.19 5.43
N MET A 7 23.34 1.37 6.68
CA MET A 7 22.19 0.63 7.23
C MET A 7 20.93 1.05 6.49
N ARG A 8 20.25 0.09 5.84
CA ARG A 8 19.02 0.35 5.10
C ARG A 8 17.91 0.74 6.07
N ALA A 9 17.39 1.96 5.93
CA ALA A 9 16.30 2.51 6.75
C ALA A 9 14.98 2.66 5.99
N HIS A 10 14.99 2.40 4.68
CA HIS A 10 13.83 2.53 3.82
C HIS A 10 13.69 1.31 2.91
N GLU A 11 12.47 1.12 2.44
CA GLU A 11 12.12 0.20 1.38
C GLU A 11 11.48 1.01 0.25
N ASN A 12 11.79 0.62 -0.99
CA ASN A 12 11.21 1.25 -2.17
C ASN A 12 10.03 0.41 -2.62
N VAL A 13 8.90 1.05 -2.88
CA VAL A 13 7.71 0.43 -3.46
C VAL A 13 7.45 1.13 -4.78
N GLU A 14 7.45 0.36 -5.86
CA GLU A 14 7.27 0.86 -7.22
C GLU A 14 5.90 0.43 -7.74
N VAL A 15 5.12 1.39 -8.25
CA VAL A 15 3.74 1.16 -8.68
C VAL A 15 3.67 1.29 -10.19
N PHE A 16 3.39 0.18 -10.87
CA PHE A 16 3.33 0.10 -12.33
C PHE A 16 1.89 -0.09 -12.79
N TYR A 17 1.52 0.59 -13.87
CA TYR A 17 0.19 0.48 -14.48
C TYR A 17 0.23 0.92 -15.95
N LYS A 18 -0.66 0.36 -16.77
CA LYS A 18 -0.80 0.75 -18.19
C LYS A 18 -1.59 2.05 -18.36
N HIS A 19 -2.58 2.27 -17.50
CA HIS A 19 -3.43 3.47 -17.43
C HIS A 19 -3.60 3.87 -15.97
N LEU A 20 -3.97 5.13 -15.72
CA LEU A 20 -4.12 5.66 -14.36
C LEU A 20 -4.98 4.71 -13.51
N PRO A 21 -4.44 4.15 -12.41
CA PRO A 21 -5.14 3.17 -11.61
C PRO A 21 -6.16 3.85 -10.70
N THR A 22 -6.99 3.05 -10.03
CA THR A 22 -7.70 3.50 -8.83
C THR A 22 -6.71 4.14 -7.87
N TYR A 23 -7.03 5.35 -7.39
CA TYR A 23 -6.19 6.08 -6.43
C TYR A 23 -7.04 6.73 -5.36
N ASN A 24 -7.04 6.10 -4.19
CA ASN A 24 -7.74 6.51 -2.98
C ASN A 24 -6.71 7.07 -1.98
N PRO A 25 -6.38 8.38 -2.02
CA PRO A 25 -5.29 8.92 -1.22
C PRO A 25 -5.56 8.79 0.29
N GLN A 26 -4.67 8.08 0.98
CA GLN A 26 -4.73 7.95 2.44
C GLN A 26 -4.16 9.23 3.08
N LYS A 27 -5.05 10.19 3.36
CA LYS A 27 -4.66 11.47 3.93
C LYS A 27 -4.24 11.32 5.40
N THR A 28 -3.30 12.16 5.81
CA THR A 28 -2.88 12.26 7.22
C THR A 28 -3.66 13.37 7.92
N THR A 29 -3.97 13.17 9.20
CA THR A 29 -4.75 14.10 10.03
C THR A 29 -3.90 14.63 11.19
N GLY A 30 -4.47 15.51 12.02
CA GLY A 30 -3.78 16.10 13.19
C GLY A 30 -2.84 17.26 12.85
N HIS A 31 -2.88 17.78 11.63
CA HIS A 31 -2.10 18.95 11.24
C HIS A 31 -2.79 20.24 11.64
N LYS A 32 -1.99 21.30 11.86
CA LYS A 32 -2.53 22.66 12.01
C LYS A 32 -3.41 23.00 10.80
N ARG A 33 -4.57 23.60 11.04
CA ARG A 33 -5.47 24.05 9.97
C ARG A 33 -4.72 25.00 9.04
N ILE A 34 -4.82 24.76 7.73
CA ILE A 34 -4.30 25.69 6.72
C ILE A 34 -5.48 26.14 5.89
N HIS A 35 -5.61 27.47 5.75
CA HIS A 35 -6.51 28.12 4.83
C HIS A 35 -5.67 28.91 3.83
N SER A 36 -5.78 28.60 2.53
CA SER A 36 -5.07 29.31 1.47
C SER A 36 -5.95 29.47 0.24
N VAL A 37 -5.96 30.68 -0.31
CA VAL A 37 -6.61 31.00 -1.58
C VAL A 37 -5.51 31.26 -2.62
N ARG A 38 -5.61 30.62 -3.78
CA ARG A 38 -4.71 30.83 -4.92
C ARG A 38 -5.52 31.14 -6.16
N ASN A 39 -5.19 32.26 -6.80
CA ASN A 39 -5.68 32.63 -8.12
C ASN A 39 -4.56 32.35 -9.11
N TYR A 40 -4.83 31.53 -10.12
CA TYR A 40 -3.90 31.26 -11.21
C TYR A 40 -4.59 31.61 -12.52
N MET A 41 -4.02 32.57 -13.24
CA MET A 41 -4.47 32.96 -14.58
C MET A 41 -3.33 32.72 -15.56
N ARG A 42 -3.61 31.99 -16.64
CA ARG A 42 -2.72 31.78 -17.77
C ARG A 42 -3.48 32.04 -19.05
N GLU A 43 -2.95 32.93 -19.88
CA GLU A 43 -3.46 33.15 -21.23
C GLU A 43 -3.00 32.03 -22.18
N ALA A 44 -3.75 31.80 -23.26
CA ALA A 44 -3.35 30.84 -24.28
C ALA A 44 -2.15 31.39 -25.07
N GLY A 45 -1.02 30.69 -25.02
CA GLY A 45 0.16 30.98 -25.84
C GLY A 45 0.34 29.97 -26.97
N ASN A 46 1.49 29.99 -27.65
CA ASN A 46 1.84 29.05 -28.74
C ASN A 46 2.10 27.59 -28.29
N GLY A 47 1.81 27.25 -27.03
CA GLY A 47 1.99 25.90 -26.48
C GLY A 47 0.75 25.02 -26.64
N CYS A 48 0.88 23.75 -26.29
CA CYS A 48 -0.20 22.76 -26.36
C CYS A 48 -1.30 22.95 -25.29
N TYR A 49 -1.16 23.96 -24.43
CA TYR A 49 -2.06 24.19 -23.31
C TYR A 49 -2.81 25.52 -23.51
N GLY A 50 -4.15 25.47 -23.52
CA GLY A 50 -5.03 26.63 -23.71
C GLY A 50 -5.19 27.52 -22.47
N ALA A 51 -5.92 28.63 -22.59
CA ALA A 51 -6.13 29.56 -21.48
C ALA A 51 -6.73 28.86 -20.26
N GLU A 52 -6.29 29.26 -19.06
CA GLU A 52 -6.66 28.64 -17.81
C GLU A 52 -6.83 29.71 -16.74
N ASP A 53 -8.03 29.79 -16.16
CA ASP A 53 -8.30 30.57 -14.95
C ASP A 53 -8.73 29.59 -13.86
N ARG A 54 -7.97 29.54 -12.77
CA ARG A 54 -8.16 28.58 -11.68
C ARG A 54 -8.14 29.30 -10.33
N HIS A 55 -9.30 29.35 -9.70
CA HIS A 55 -9.48 29.77 -8.32
C HIS A 55 -9.45 28.55 -7.39
N THR A 56 -8.37 28.39 -6.62
CA THR A 56 -8.22 27.27 -5.69
C THR A 56 -8.32 27.76 -4.25
N VAL A 57 -9.38 27.34 -3.55
CA VAL A 57 -9.47 27.48 -2.09
C VAL A 57 -9.11 26.16 -1.44
N TYR A 58 -8.17 26.19 -0.51
CA TYR A 58 -7.81 25.05 0.31
C TYR A 58 -8.02 25.41 1.77
N ASP A 59 -8.89 24.65 2.45
CA ASP A 59 -9.16 24.81 3.87
C ASP A 59 -9.26 23.42 4.51
N SER A 60 -8.19 22.97 5.17
CA SER A 60 -8.17 21.63 5.74
C SER A 60 -7.13 21.43 6.85
N THR A 61 -7.45 20.52 7.76
CA THR A 61 -6.53 19.90 8.74
C THR A 61 -5.90 18.60 8.22
N GLU A 62 -6.32 18.13 7.05
CA GLU A 62 -5.82 16.90 6.42
C GLU A 62 -4.71 17.21 5.40
N ARG A 63 -3.79 16.27 5.17
CA ARG A 63 -2.76 16.39 4.12
C ARG A 63 -2.75 15.16 3.23
N TYR A 64 -2.69 15.39 1.92
CA TYR A 64 -2.43 14.33 0.95
C TYR A 64 -1.11 13.60 1.28
N PRO A 65 -1.04 12.29 1.01
CA PRO A 65 0.15 11.50 1.31
C PRO A 65 1.37 12.00 0.54
N ARG A 66 2.54 11.96 1.16
CA ARG A 66 3.83 12.22 0.49
C ARG A 66 4.41 10.92 -0.07
N SER A 67 5.46 11.01 -0.88
CA SER A 67 6.14 9.81 -1.41
C SER A 67 6.80 8.95 -0.32
N VAL A 68 7.18 9.54 0.82
CA VAL A 68 7.78 8.82 1.95
C VAL A 68 6.71 8.54 3.01
N GLN A 69 6.38 7.26 3.16
CA GLN A 69 5.46 6.74 4.18
C GLN A 69 6.23 6.11 5.34
N LYS A 70 5.74 6.29 6.56
CA LYS A 70 6.38 5.80 7.78
C LYS A 70 5.49 4.77 8.45
N PHE A 71 6.04 3.57 8.65
CA PHE A 71 5.37 2.47 9.34
C PHE A 71 6.24 1.97 10.49
N GLY A 72 5.61 1.47 11.54
CA GLY A 72 6.34 0.76 12.59
C GLY A 72 6.90 -0.57 12.06
N ASN A 73 7.96 -1.08 12.69
CA ASN A 73 8.54 -2.37 12.29
C ASN A 73 7.63 -3.59 12.65
N GLY A 74 6.40 -3.37 13.12
CA GLY A 74 5.53 -4.43 13.63
C GLY A 74 6.06 -5.08 14.92
N ASP A 75 5.32 -6.06 15.41
CA ASP A 75 5.68 -6.84 16.59
C ASP A 75 6.80 -7.84 16.25
N GLN A 76 8.05 -7.49 16.59
CA GLN A 76 9.22 -8.32 16.30
C GLN A 76 9.16 -9.68 16.98
N ALA A 77 8.54 -9.78 18.15
CA ALA A 77 8.49 -11.01 18.94
C ALA A 77 7.59 -12.07 18.28
N LYS A 78 6.64 -11.64 17.44
CA LYS A 78 5.70 -12.52 16.73
C LYS A 78 6.08 -12.82 15.28
N ARG A 79 7.26 -12.37 14.84
CA ARG A 79 7.74 -12.64 13.48
C ARG A 79 8.24 -14.08 13.40
N PHE A 80 7.70 -14.83 12.45
CA PHE A 80 8.23 -16.16 12.09
C PHE A 80 8.96 -16.17 10.74
N HIS A 81 8.86 -15.08 9.97
CA HIS A 81 9.51 -14.94 8.67
C HIS A 81 10.48 -13.75 8.68
N VAL A 82 11.67 -13.95 8.11
CA VAL A 82 12.78 -13.00 8.17
C VAL A 82 12.43 -11.67 7.49
N THR A 83 11.63 -11.70 6.43
CA THR A 83 11.24 -10.52 5.64
C THR A 83 9.79 -10.09 5.84
N GLN A 84 9.15 -10.50 6.94
CA GLN A 84 7.76 -10.17 7.25
C GLN A 84 7.49 -8.66 7.24
N LYS A 85 6.62 -8.22 6.33
CA LYS A 85 6.20 -6.82 6.21
C LYS A 85 5.21 -6.43 7.31
N PRO A 86 5.20 -5.17 7.79
CA PRO A 86 4.15 -4.67 8.67
C PRO A 86 2.78 -4.72 7.98
N VAL A 87 1.75 -5.24 8.67
CA VAL A 87 0.38 -5.30 8.12
C VAL A 87 -0.14 -3.91 7.76
N SER A 88 0.11 -2.91 8.61
CA SER A 88 -0.28 -1.52 8.37
C SER A 88 0.30 -0.93 7.07
N MET A 89 1.47 -1.40 6.64
CA MET A 89 2.06 -0.99 5.37
C MET A 89 1.29 -1.60 4.19
N CYS A 90 0.97 -2.89 4.27
CA CYS A 90 0.15 -3.56 3.26
C CYS A 90 -1.27 -2.95 3.19
N GLU A 91 -1.91 -2.69 4.33
CA GLU A 91 -3.23 -2.05 4.39
C GLU A 91 -3.23 -0.67 3.72
N TYR A 92 -2.20 0.15 3.98
CA TYR A 92 -2.05 1.45 3.33
C TYR A 92 -2.06 1.32 1.80
N PHE A 93 -1.28 0.40 1.23
CA PHE A 93 -1.21 0.24 -0.22
C PHE A 93 -2.48 -0.36 -0.81
N ILE A 94 -3.08 -1.35 -0.15
CA ILE A 94 -4.35 -1.95 -0.57
C ILE A 94 -5.45 -0.89 -0.58
N LEU A 95 -5.61 -0.11 0.50
CA LEU A 95 -6.59 0.96 0.56
C LEU A 95 -6.32 2.05 -0.47
N THR A 96 -5.05 2.31 -0.81
CA THR A 96 -4.67 3.33 -1.80
C THR A 96 -5.05 2.93 -3.22
N TYR A 97 -4.86 1.66 -3.60
CA TYR A 97 -4.91 1.23 -4.99
C TYR A 97 -6.04 0.24 -5.33
N THR A 98 -6.91 -0.06 -4.36
CA THR A 98 -8.05 -0.97 -4.56
C THR A 98 -9.33 -0.44 -3.91
N ASN A 99 -10.47 -0.93 -4.37
CA ASN A 99 -11.76 -0.77 -3.71
C ASN A 99 -12.12 -2.02 -2.89
N ALA A 100 -13.07 -1.87 -1.96
CA ALA A 100 -13.56 -3.02 -1.19
C ALA A 100 -14.18 -4.07 -2.12
N GLY A 101 -13.96 -5.35 -1.81
CA GLY A 101 -14.41 -6.48 -2.62
C GLY A 101 -13.51 -6.83 -3.81
N GLU A 102 -12.52 -6.01 -4.16
CA GLU A 102 -11.55 -6.34 -5.21
C GLU A 102 -10.56 -7.42 -4.73
N THR A 103 -9.90 -8.08 -5.68
CA THR A 103 -8.93 -9.15 -5.43
C THR A 103 -7.50 -8.63 -5.52
N VAL A 104 -6.67 -9.02 -4.55
CA VAL A 104 -5.24 -8.72 -4.51
C VAL A 104 -4.44 -10.01 -4.70
N LEU A 105 -3.45 -9.98 -5.59
CA LEU A 105 -2.50 -11.07 -5.82
C LEU A 105 -1.16 -10.76 -5.16
N ASP A 106 -0.61 -11.73 -4.42
CA ASP A 106 0.76 -11.74 -3.94
C ASP A 106 1.39 -13.11 -4.20
N ASN A 107 2.11 -13.24 -5.32
CA ASN A 107 2.69 -14.50 -5.75
C ASN A 107 3.91 -14.94 -4.91
N CYS A 108 4.37 -14.12 -3.96
CA CYS A 108 5.48 -14.42 -3.05
C CYS A 108 5.10 -13.97 -1.63
N MET A 109 3.97 -14.49 -1.15
CA MET A 109 3.29 -13.94 0.03
C MET A 109 4.11 -14.05 1.32
N GLY A 110 5.05 -15.00 1.41
CA GLY A 110 5.85 -15.24 2.61
C GLY A 110 4.95 -15.41 3.83
N SER A 111 5.13 -14.55 4.83
CA SER A 111 4.29 -14.50 6.04
C SER A 111 2.81 -14.13 5.82
N ALA A 112 2.35 -13.88 4.59
CA ALA A 112 1.01 -13.42 4.22
C ALA A 112 0.55 -12.12 4.92
N SER A 113 1.44 -11.14 5.10
CA SER A 113 1.03 -9.81 5.59
C SER A 113 0.05 -9.12 4.64
N THR A 114 0.19 -9.33 3.33
CA THR A 114 -0.75 -8.86 2.29
C THR A 114 -2.12 -9.51 2.47
N GLY A 115 -2.18 -10.83 2.70
CA GLY A 115 -3.43 -11.56 2.92
C GLY A 115 -4.16 -11.10 4.19
N VAL A 116 -3.46 -10.94 5.31
CA VAL A 116 -4.04 -10.38 6.54
C VAL A 116 -4.59 -8.97 6.31
N ALA A 117 -3.86 -8.12 5.57
CA ALA A 117 -4.32 -6.79 5.23
C ALA A 117 -5.57 -6.81 4.32
N CYS A 118 -5.67 -7.77 3.40
CA CYS A 118 -6.87 -7.95 2.58
C CYS A 118 -8.08 -8.31 3.45
N ILE A 119 -7.93 -9.24 4.40
CA ILE A 119 -8.99 -9.60 5.36
C ILE A 119 -9.46 -8.37 6.13
N ASN A 120 -8.52 -7.63 6.73
CA ASN A 120 -8.83 -6.44 7.54
C ASN A 120 -9.54 -5.33 6.74
N THR A 121 -9.29 -5.27 5.43
CA THR A 121 -9.83 -4.23 4.56
C THR A 121 -10.99 -4.73 3.70
N GLY A 122 -11.43 -5.99 3.84
CA GLY A 122 -12.54 -6.54 3.05
C GLY A 122 -12.22 -6.70 1.56
N ARG A 123 -11.03 -7.21 1.24
CA ARG A 123 -10.59 -7.61 -0.11
C ARG A 123 -10.41 -9.12 -0.18
N SER A 124 -10.62 -9.68 -1.36
CA SER A 124 -10.23 -11.06 -1.66
C SER A 124 -8.72 -11.13 -1.87
N PHE A 125 -8.11 -12.29 -1.57
CA PHE A 125 -6.67 -12.48 -1.65
C PHE A 125 -6.31 -13.77 -2.37
N ILE A 126 -5.34 -13.70 -3.27
CA ILE A 126 -4.70 -14.87 -3.90
C ILE A 126 -3.21 -14.78 -3.56
N GLY A 127 -2.68 -15.83 -2.91
CA GLY A 127 -1.31 -15.85 -2.42
C GLY A 127 -0.57 -17.12 -2.83
N GLY A 128 0.70 -16.99 -3.22
CA GLY A 128 1.59 -18.10 -3.51
C GLY A 128 2.80 -18.12 -2.56
N GLU A 129 3.13 -19.28 -2.01
CA GLU A 129 4.35 -19.52 -1.24
C GLU A 129 4.87 -20.92 -1.57
N ILE A 130 6.17 -21.02 -1.88
CA ILE A 130 6.79 -22.26 -2.35
C ILE A 130 7.28 -23.13 -1.19
N GLU A 131 7.65 -22.54 -0.05
CA GLU A 131 8.12 -23.28 1.11
C GLU A 131 6.93 -23.78 1.95
N PRO A 132 6.70 -25.11 2.05
CA PRO A 132 5.51 -25.65 2.71
C PRO A 132 5.36 -25.23 4.18
N GLU A 133 6.46 -25.10 4.91
CA GLU A 133 6.44 -24.72 6.32
C GLU A 133 6.12 -23.23 6.53
N THR A 134 6.59 -22.36 5.63
CA THR A 134 6.20 -20.95 5.64
C THR A 134 4.75 -20.80 5.19
N TYR A 135 4.32 -21.54 4.17
CA TYR A 135 2.94 -21.57 3.70
C TYR A 135 1.96 -21.91 4.84
N LYS A 136 2.20 -23.02 5.55
CA LYS A 136 1.35 -23.45 6.69
C LYS A 136 1.18 -22.35 7.73
N LYS A 137 2.29 -21.73 8.18
CA LYS A 137 2.27 -20.63 9.16
C LYS A 137 1.56 -19.38 8.63
N ALA A 138 1.72 -19.08 7.34
CA ALA A 138 1.05 -17.96 6.69
C ALA A 138 -0.47 -18.16 6.64
N VAL A 139 -0.91 -19.37 6.31
CA VAL A 139 -2.32 -19.77 6.32
C VAL A 139 -2.91 -19.72 7.73
N GLU A 140 -2.21 -20.25 8.74
CA GLU A 140 -2.64 -20.14 10.14
C GLU A 140 -2.82 -18.68 10.57
N ARG A 141 -1.89 -17.80 10.18
CA ARG A 141 -1.97 -16.37 10.46
C ARG A 141 -3.18 -15.71 9.80
N MET A 142 -3.52 -16.09 8.56
CA MET A 142 -4.71 -15.59 7.87
C MET A 142 -6.01 -16.10 8.53
N ARG A 143 -6.05 -17.39 8.91
CA ARG A 143 -7.18 -17.98 9.66
C ARG A 143 -7.38 -17.28 11.01
N ALA A 144 -6.31 -17.00 11.74
CA ALA A 144 -6.36 -16.26 13.00
C ALA A 144 -6.84 -14.81 12.84
N ALA A 145 -6.69 -14.21 11.65
CA ALA A 145 -7.24 -12.90 11.31
C ALA A 145 -8.72 -12.95 10.87
N GLY A 146 -9.34 -14.13 10.82
CA GLY A 146 -10.75 -14.33 10.43
C GLY A 146 -10.96 -14.69 8.96
N GLY A 147 -9.90 -14.99 8.21
CA GLY A 147 -10.00 -15.41 6.81
C GLY A 147 -10.43 -16.87 6.65
N THR A 148 -11.28 -17.14 5.66
CA THR A 148 -11.48 -18.50 5.13
C THR A 148 -10.44 -18.72 4.02
N VAL A 149 -9.74 -19.85 4.05
CA VAL A 149 -8.65 -20.16 3.11
C VAL A 149 -9.00 -21.42 2.34
N GLU A 150 -9.05 -21.30 1.02
CA GLU A 150 -9.15 -22.43 0.09
C GLU A 150 -7.76 -22.72 -0.48
N GLU A 151 -7.38 -23.99 -0.50
CA GLU A 151 -6.08 -24.43 -1.02
C GLU A 151 -6.26 -24.90 -2.47
N MET A 152 -5.39 -24.42 -3.36
CA MET A 152 -5.36 -24.82 -4.76
C MET A 152 -3.96 -25.34 -5.09
N GLU A 153 -3.87 -26.60 -5.53
CA GLU A 153 -2.64 -27.14 -6.13
C GLU A 153 -2.57 -26.69 -7.59
N VAL A 154 -1.46 -26.06 -7.96
CA VAL A 154 -1.18 -25.68 -9.35
C VAL A 154 -0.08 -26.61 -9.85
N GLU A 155 -0.43 -27.51 -10.75
CA GLU A 155 0.57 -28.32 -11.46
C GLU A 155 1.36 -27.42 -12.41
N ALA A 156 2.69 -27.44 -12.30
CA ALA A 156 3.56 -26.78 -13.26
C ALA A 156 3.58 -27.62 -14.55
N ASN A 157 3.07 -27.05 -15.64
CA ASN A 157 3.22 -27.60 -17.00
C ASN A 157 4.66 -27.46 -17.51
#